data_AF-A0A9X4AHR8-F1
#
_entry.id   AF-A0A9X4AHR8-F1
#
_cell.length_a   1.000
_cell.length_b   1.000
_cell.length_c   1.000
_cell.angle_alpha   90.00
_cell.angle_beta   90.00
_cell.angle_gamma   90.00
#
_symmetry.space_group_name_H-M   'P 1'
#
loop_
_entity.id
_entity.type
_entity.pdbx_description
1 polymer ?
#
loop_
_entity_poly.entity_id
_entity_poly.type
_entity_poly.pdbx_seq_one_letter_code
_entity_poly.pdbx_strand_id
1 'polypeptide(L)'
;MELLDKFEMWGRGKDKSENTLKTYVGSLKSFDEWLLKERNQSLGNVKREGVQAYMDYLDHDKQRSASTIDKIFAAIRVYAQFADKPEIIQNINRKERDKNIYQTTPRSLTEVEKKELISKVKRDGNSRNIAIMYTLLFTGIRISELCNLKLSNIEINGAKGVLTVPESNGNGEGRVIPLTKDTVYHLVRYIESLNKDEGVLFSSRNDAPLTPRTVQLMLRSYDVSPNILRHTFCQDLINNGMDLSIVAQLAGHQDLNMTKRYMQSS
;
A
#
# COMPACT_ATOMS: atom_id res chain seq x y z
N MET A 1 -21.32 -19.78 -15.25
CA MET A 1 -20.69 -18.61 -14.62
C MET A 1 -20.74 -18.82 -13.12
N GLU A 2 -19.59 -18.99 -12.49
CA GLU A 2 -19.50 -19.25 -11.05
C GLU A 2 -20.09 -18.06 -10.27
N LEU A 3 -20.59 -18.31 -9.05
CA LEU A 3 -21.22 -17.29 -8.21
C LEU A 3 -20.30 -16.05 -8.00
N LEU A 4 -18.99 -16.30 -7.87
CA LEU A 4 -17.99 -15.26 -7.68
C LEU A 4 -17.71 -14.43 -8.93
N ASP A 5 -17.82 -15.03 -10.13
CA ASP A 5 -17.72 -14.29 -11.39
C ASP A 5 -18.87 -13.27 -11.50
N LYS A 6 -20.09 -13.69 -11.15
CA LYS A 6 -21.26 -12.82 -11.12
C LYS A 6 -21.09 -11.68 -10.11
N PHE A 7 -20.53 -11.98 -8.94
CA PHE A 7 -20.21 -10.98 -7.92
C PHE A 7 -19.18 -9.96 -8.44
N GLU A 8 -18.12 -10.42 -9.12
CA GLU A 8 -17.10 -9.54 -9.67
C GLU A 8 -17.66 -8.62 -10.77
N MET A 9 -18.49 -9.16 -11.67
CA MET A 9 -19.17 -8.37 -12.69
C MET A 9 -20.11 -7.32 -12.09
N TRP A 10 -20.92 -7.71 -11.10
CA TRP A 10 -21.80 -6.77 -10.38
C TRP A 10 -21.00 -5.68 -9.67
N GLY A 11 -19.89 -6.04 -9.03
CA GLY A 11 -19.02 -5.11 -8.31
C GLY A 11 -18.36 -4.08 -9.22
N ARG A 12 -17.97 -4.47 -10.45
CA ARG A 12 -17.49 -3.54 -11.48
C ARG A 12 -18.55 -2.52 -11.86
N GLY A 13 -19.82 -2.93 -11.99
CA GLY A 13 -20.95 -2.03 -12.22
C GLY A 13 -21.30 -1.09 -11.06
N LYS A 14 -20.60 -1.19 -9.92
CA LYS A 14 -20.72 -0.31 -8.74
C LYS A 14 -19.45 0.51 -8.49
N ASP A 15 -18.65 0.73 -9.53
CA ASP A 15 -17.42 1.54 -9.53
C ASP A 15 -16.41 1.14 -8.44
N LYS A 16 -16.36 -0.15 -8.08
CA LYS A 16 -15.34 -0.68 -7.17
C LYS A 16 -14.03 -0.86 -7.92
N SER A 17 -12.92 -0.39 -7.35
CA SER A 17 -11.60 -0.59 -7.96
C SER A 17 -11.27 -2.07 -8.12
N GLU A 18 -10.50 -2.42 -9.15
CA GLU A 18 -10.10 -3.81 -9.39
C GLU A 18 -9.38 -4.44 -8.19
N ASN A 19 -8.54 -3.67 -7.49
CA ASN A 19 -7.83 -4.15 -6.30
C ASN A 19 -8.79 -4.43 -5.13
N THR A 20 -9.82 -3.61 -4.97
CA THR A 20 -10.88 -3.85 -3.99
C THR A 20 -11.63 -5.14 -4.32
N LEU A 21 -12.00 -5.34 -5.59
CA LEU A 21 -12.70 -6.54 -6.05
C LEU A 21 -11.85 -7.80 -5.87
N LYS A 22 -10.56 -7.78 -6.27
CA LYS A 22 -9.63 -8.90 -6.04
C LYS A 22 -9.52 -9.26 -4.56
N THR A 23 -9.46 -8.25 -3.68
CA THR A 23 -9.42 -8.46 -2.23
C THR A 23 -10.70 -9.10 -1.72
N TYR A 24 -11.86 -8.63 -2.19
CA TYR A 24 -13.16 -9.20 -1.80
C TYR A 24 -13.33 -10.62 -2.30
N VAL A 25 -13.07 -10.89 -3.59
CA VAL A 25 -13.14 -12.22 -4.17
C VAL A 25 -12.22 -13.20 -3.41
N GLY A 26 -10.98 -12.80 -3.11
CA GLY A 26 -10.08 -13.64 -2.31
C GLY A 26 -10.62 -13.95 -0.91
N SER A 27 -11.21 -12.94 -0.23
CA SER A 27 -11.80 -13.14 1.09
C SER A 27 -13.04 -14.05 1.03
N LEU A 28 -13.87 -13.91 0.00
CA LEU A 28 -15.07 -14.72 -0.21
C LEU A 28 -14.73 -16.16 -0.58
N LYS A 29 -13.67 -16.39 -1.38
CA LYS A 29 -13.16 -17.75 -1.66
C LYS A 29 -12.76 -18.48 -0.38
N SER A 30 -11.94 -17.85 0.46
CA SER A 30 -11.54 -18.45 1.74
C SER A 30 -12.72 -18.67 2.71
N PHE A 31 -13.78 -17.86 2.59
CA PHE A 31 -15.00 -18.07 3.37
C PHE A 31 -15.82 -19.25 2.83
N ASP A 32 -16.00 -19.35 1.51
CA ASP A 32 -16.71 -20.44 0.84
C ASP A 32 -16.05 -21.80 1.09
N GLU A 33 -14.72 -21.86 0.96
CA GLU A 33 -13.92 -23.05 1.25
C GLU A 33 -14.11 -23.51 2.71
N TRP A 34 -14.15 -22.57 3.65
CA TRP A 34 -14.37 -22.88 5.06
C TRP A 34 -15.81 -23.35 5.33
N LEU A 35 -16.81 -22.71 4.72
CA LEU A 35 -18.22 -23.13 4.84
C LEU A 35 -18.42 -24.55 4.32
N LEU A 36 -17.80 -24.88 3.18
CA LEU A 36 -17.90 -26.21 2.57
C LEU A 36 -17.31 -27.26 3.50
N LYS A 37 -16.12 -26.98 4.05
CA LYS A 37 -15.40 -27.91 4.91
C LYS A 37 -16.04 -28.10 6.29
N GLU A 38 -16.37 -27.02 6.99
CA GLU A 38 -16.75 -27.07 8.40
C GLU A 38 -18.27 -27.13 8.61
N ARG A 39 -19.06 -26.74 7.61
CA ARG A 39 -20.53 -26.61 7.75
C ARG A 39 -21.34 -27.28 6.64
N ASN A 40 -20.68 -27.87 5.64
CA ASN A 40 -21.35 -28.40 4.45
C ASN A 40 -22.31 -27.37 3.81
N GLN A 41 -21.88 -26.11 3.82
CA GLN A 41 -22.58 -24.94 3.27
C GLN A 41 -21.72 -24.28 2.20
N SER A 42 -22.31 -23.43 1.38
CA SER A 42 -21.62 -22.55 0.45
C SER A 42 -22.14 -21.14 0.57
N LEU A 43 -21.48 -20.18 -0.08
CA LEU A 43 -21.94 -18.80 -0.17
C LEU A 43 -23.39 -18.70 -0.68
N GLY A 44 -23.82 -19.62 -1.55
CA GLY A 44 -25.17 -19.63 -2.10
C GLY A 44 -26.26 -19.90 -1.06
N ASN A 45 -25.98 -20.71 -0.03
CA ASN A 45 -26.94 -21.13 0.99
C ASN A 45 -26.56 -20.72 2.43
N VAL A 46 -25.54 -19.88 2.57
CA VAL A 46 -25.07 -19.38 3.87
C VAL A 46 -26.18 -18.68 4.65
N LYS A 47 -26.18 -18.90 5.97
CA LYS A 47 -27.05 -18.23 6.94
C LYS A 47 -26.24 -17.38 7.91
N ARG A 48 -26.90 -16.54 8.70
CA ARG A 48 -26.27 -15.69 9.72
C ARG A 48 -25.34 -16.49 10.64
N GLU A 49 -25.74 -17.68 11.05
CA GLU A 49 -24.96 -18.54 11.94
C GLU A 49 -23.62 -18.97 11.30
N GLY A 50 -23.60 -19.15 9.98
CA GLY A 50 -22.38 -19.45 9.23
C GLY A 50 -21.43 -18.27 9.19
N VAL A 51 -21.95 -17.05 9.03
CA VAL A 51 -21.16 -15.81 9.08
C VAL A 51 -20.59 -15.58 10.48
N GLN A 52 -21.42 -15.71 11.53
CA GLN A 52 -20.97 -15.54 12.91
C GLN A 52 -19.87 -16.54 13.25
N ALA A 53 -20.10 -17.82 12.96
CA ALA A 53 -19.12 -18.85 13.24
C ALA A 53 -17.81 -18.67 12.48
N TYR A 54 -17.85 -18.08 11.28
CA TYR A 54 -16.62 -17.74 10.57
C TYR A 54 -15.88 -16.58 11.21
N MET A 55 -16.58 -15.57 11.75
CA MET A 55 -15.93 -14.50 12.53
C MET A 55 -15.26 -15.07 13.78
N ASP A 56 -15.94 -15.97 14.49
CA ASP A 56 -15.41 -16.64 15.68
C ASP A 56 -14.20 -17.51 15.34
N TYR A 57 -14.26 -18.26 14.22
CA TYR A 57 -13.13 -19.03 13.69
C TYR A 57 -11.93 -18.15 13.35
N LEU A 58 -12.17 -16.99 12.71
CA LEU A 58 -11.09 -16.07 12.38
C LEU A 58 -10.44 -15.48 13.63
N ASP A 59 -11.21 -15.26 14.69
CA ASP A 59 -10.73 -14.71 15.96
C ASP A 59 -10.02 -15.77 16.81
N HIS A 60 -10.68 -16.88 17.12
CA HIS A 60 -10.18 -17.86 18.09
C HIS A 60 -9.20 -18.87 17.47
N ASP A 61 -9.54 -19.44 16.32
CA ASP A 61 -8.73 -20.50 15.68
C ASP A 61 -7.60 -19.93 14.84
N LYS A 62 -7.87 -18.88 14.05
CA LYS A 62 -6.86 -18.23 13.20
C LYS A 62 -6.16 -17.06 13.86
N GLN A 63 -6.63 -16.62 15.03
CA GLN A 63 -6.03 -15.52 15.80
C GLN A 63 -5.77 -14.28 14.94
N ARG A 64 -6.69 -13.97 14.02
CA ARG A 64 -6.57 -12.81 13.13
C ARG A 64 -6.76 -11.53 13.93
N SER A 65 -6.09 -10.47 13.46
CA SER A 65 -6.29 -9.13 14.02
C SER A 65 -7.69 -8.60 13.70
N ALA A 66 -8.23 -7.73 14.56
CA ALA A 66 -9.54 -7.10 14.36
C ALA A 66 -9.64 -6.37 13.00
N SER A 67 -8.54 -5.73 12.56
CA SER A 67 -8.45 -5.08 11.24
C SER A 67 -8.60 -6.08 10.08
N THR A 68 -8.04 -7.29 10.22
CA THR A 68 -8.18 -8.35 9.22
C THR A 68 -9.62 -8.88 9.19
N ILE A 69 -10.20 -9.15 10.36
CA ILE A 69 -11.59 -9.61 10.50
C ILE A 69 -12.56 -8.59 9.91
N ASP A 70 -12.38 -7.30 10.19
CA ASP A 70 -13.20 -6.23 9.61
C ASP A 70 -13.13 -6.16 8.09
N LYS A 71 -11.95 -6.36 7.49
CA LYS A 71 -11.79 -6.37 6.03
C LYS A 71 -12.52 -7.54 5.40
N ILE A 72 -12.39 -8.72 6.00
CA ILE A 72 -13.10 -9.93 5.54
C ILE A 72 -14.62 -9.72 5.69
N PHE A 73 -15.08 -9.23 6.83
CA PHE A 73 -16.50 -8.94 7.03
C PHE A 73 -17.02 -7.86 6.08
N ALA A 74 -16.21 -6.86 5.72
CA ALA A 74 -16.58 -5.89 4.69
C ALA A 74 -16.84 -6.56 3.34
N ALA A 75 -16.01 -7.53 2.93
CA ALA A 75 -16.26 -8.32 1.72
C ALA A 75 -17.58 -9.10 1.82
N ILE A 76 -17.86 -9.73 2.98
CA ILE A 76 -19.11 -10.47 3.23
C ILE A 76 -20.33 -9.52 3.18
N ARG A 77 -20.23 -8.30 3.72
CA ARG A 77 -21.31 -7.30 3.61
C ARG A 77 -21.60 -6.89 2.17
N VAL A 78 -20.56 -6.66 1.37
CA VAL A 78 -20.74 -6.35 -0.05
C VAL A 78 -21.33 -7.54 -0.80
N TYR A 79 -20.94 -8.77 -0.44
CA TYR A 79 -21.57 -9.98 -0.97
C TYR A 79 -23.05 -10.10 -0.56
N ALA A 80 -23.41 -9.82 0.70
CA ALA A 80 -24.79 -9.84 1.16
C ALA A 80 -25.68 -8.87 0.38
N GLN A 81 -25.14 -7.70 0.00
CA GLN A 81 -25.83 -6.76 -0.89
C GLN A 81 -26.01 -7.32 -2.31
N PHE A 82 -24.98 -7.99 -2.86
CA PHE A 82 -25.07 -8.65 -4.16
C PHE A 82 -26.10 -9.78 -4.18
N ALA A 83 -26.13 -10.60 -3.12
CA ALA A 83 -27.00 -11.76 -3.00
C ALA A 83 -28.43 -11.40 -2.56
N ASP A 84 -28.70 -10.12 -2.26
CA ASP A 84 -29.95 -9.63 -1.68
C ASP A 84 -30.34 -10.35 -0.38
N LYS A 85 -29.37 -10.52 0.51
CA LYS A 85 -29.50 -11.25 1.79
C LYS A 85 -29.00 -10.43 2.98
N PRO A 86 -29.64 -9.29 3.32
CA PRO A 86 -29.20 -8.46 4.45
C PRO A 86 -29.21 -9.20 5.79
N GLU A 87 -30.03 -10.23 5.95
CA GLU A 87 -30.18 -11.02 7.18
C GLU A 87 -28.90 -11.76 7.60
N ILE A 88 -28.04 -12.15 6.66
CA ILE A 88 -26.83 -12.95 6.98
C ILE A 88 -25.77 -12.14 7.73
N ILE A 89 -25.86 -10.80 7.71
CA ILE A 89 -24.90 -9.88 8.35
C ILE A 89 -25.46 -9.17 9.58
N GLN A 90 -26.69 -9.48 10.00
CA GLN A 90 -27.32 -8.80 11.13
C GLN A 90 -26.71 -9.22 12.46
N ASN A 91 -26.40 -8.22 13.30
CA ASN A 91 -25.92 -8.39 14.67
C ASN A 91 -24.73 -9.37 14.78
N ILE A 92 -23.81 -9.33 13.83
CA ILE A 92 -22.62 -10.20 13.84
C ILE A 92 -21.60 -9.63 14.84
N ASN A 93 -21.30 -10.42 15.87
CA ASN A 93 -20.25 -10.12 16.84
C ASN A 93 -18.88 -10.39 16.22
N ARG A 94 -17.93 -9.48 16.44
CA ARG A 94 -16.60 -9.51 15.85
C ARG A 94 -15.61 -8.94 16.84
N LYS A 95 -14.37 -9.42 16.75
CA LYS A 95 -13.24 -8.89 17.52
C LYS A 95 -13.20 -7.37 17.44
N GLU A 96 -13.36 -6.71 18.58
CA GLU A 96 -13.26 -5.26 18.63
C GLU A 96 -11.83 -4.83 18.38
N ARG A 97 -11.67 -3.71 17.66
CA ARG A 97 -10.37 -3.06 17.60
C ARG A 97 -10.07 -2.50 18.97
N ASP A 98 -8.96 -2.92 19.55
CA ASP A 98 -8.42 -2.23 20.71
C ASP A 98 -8.19 -0.77 20.31
N LYS A 99 -8.90 0.15 20.98
CA LYS A 99 -8.88 1.58 20.68
C LYS A 99 -7.47 2.16 20.88
N ASN A 100 -6.61 1.48 21.64
CA ASN A 100 -5.21 1.86 21.85
C ASN A 100 -4.27 1.49 20.68
N ILE A 101 -4.69 0.67 19.71
CA ILE A 101 -3.82 0.33 18.56
C ILE A 101 -3.49 1.59 17.71
N TYR A 102 -4.36 2.60 17.72
CA TYR A 102 -4.10 3.88 17.08
C TYR A 102 -3.02 4.74 17.77
N GLN A 103 -2.56 4.35 18.97
CA GLN A 103 -1.48 5.04 19.71
C GLN A 103 -0.10 4.44 19.41
N THR A 104 0.00 3.37 18.62
CA THR A 104 1.31 2.91 18.14
C THR A 104 1.73 3.77 16.95
N THR A 105 2.62 4.72 17.20
CA THR A 105 3.33 5.46 16.15
C THR A 105 3.82 4.44 15.10
N PRO A 106 3.48 4.61 13.82
CA PRO A 106 3.96 3.71 12.80
C PRO A 106 5.49 3.68 12.80
N ARG A 107 6.10 2.49 12.83
CA ARG A 107 7.57 2.36 12.83
C ARG A 107 8.17 3.20 11.70
N SER A 108 9.10 4.06 12.07
CA SER A 108 10.02 4.82 11.22
C SER A 108 11.46 4.39 11.54
N LEU A 109 12.41 4.85 10.74
CA LEU A 109 13.82 4.65 10.97
C LEU A 109 14.39 5.81 11.78
N THR A 110 15.23 5.51 12.76
CA THR A 110 16.10 6.49 13.40
C THR A 110 17.18 6.98 12.43
N GLU A 111 17.84 8.10 12.75
CA GLU A 111 18.98 8.60 11.95
C GLU A 111 20.10 7.57 11.81
N VAL A 112 20.33 6.75 12.83
CA VAL A 112 21.34 5.67 12.83
C VAL A 112 20.91 4.56 11.87
N GLU A 113 19.70 4.02 12.02
CA GLU A 113 19.15 2.99 11.11
C GLU A 113 19.11 3.48 9.65
N LYS A 114 18.79 4.76 9.43
CA LYS A 114 18.78 5.39 8.10
C LYS A 114 20.17 5.39 7.46
N LYS A 115 21.21 5.78 8.21
CA LYS A 115 22.60 5.76 7.74
C LYS A 115 23.10 4.34 7.46
N GLU A 116 22.75 3.39 8.32
CA GLU A 116 23.08 1.98 8.14
C GLU A 116 22.41 1.40 6.90
N LEU A 117 21.11 1.66 6.71
CA LEU A 117 20.35 1.25 5.54
C LEU A 117 20.97 1.78 4.25
N ILE A 118 21.25 3.08 4.18
CA ILE A 118 21.88 3.71 3.02
C ILE A 118 23.25 3.07 2.74
N SER A 119 24.03 2.80 3.79
CA SER A 119 25.33 2.15 3.67
C SER A 119 25.22 0.71 3.15
N LYS A 120 24.23 -0.07 3.63
CA LYS A 120 23.97 -1.44 3.19
C LYS A 120 23.55 -1.48 1.72
N VAL A 121 22.67 -0.57 1.30
CA VAL A 121 22.19 -0.47 -0.08
C VAL A 121 23.29 -0.04 -1.04
N LYS A 122 24.14 0.92 -0.64
CA LYS A 122 25.30 1.34 -1.46
C LYS A 122 26.32 0.22 -1.66
N ARG A 123 26.54 -0.62 -0.65
CA ARG A 123 27.46 -1.78 -0.72
C ARG A 123 27.02 -2.84 -1.72
N ASP A 124 25.72 -2.98 -1.99
CA ASP A 124 25.20 -3.89 -3.02
C ASP A 124 25.58 -3.45 -4.44
N GLY A 125 25.93 -2.19 -4.65
CA GLY A 125 26.43 -1.66 -5.92
C GLY A 125 25.38 -1.57 -7.05
N ASN A 126 24.16 -2.08 -6.83
CA ASN A 126 23.10 -2.05 -7.82
C ASN A 126 22.50 -0.64 -7.95
N SER A 127 22.83 0.06 -9.04
CA SER A 127 22.39 1.45 -9.30
C SER A 127 20.87 1.62 -9.23
N ARG A 128 20.11 0.66 -9.77
CA ARG A 128 18.64 0.65 -9.71
C ARG A 128 18.13 0.55 -8.29
N ASN A 129 18.64 -0.39 -7.49
CA ASN A 129 18.20 -0.57 -6.10
C ASN A 129 18.52 0.68 -5.26
N ILE A 130 19.70 1.27 -5.46
CA ILE A 130 20.12 2.51 -4.81
C ILE A 130 19.15 3.65 -5.19
N ALA A 131 18.87 3.85 -6.48
CA ALA A 131 17.96 4.89 -6.94
C ALA A 131 16.53 4.70 -6.41
N ILE A 132 16.02 3.46 -6.39
CA ILE A 132 14.70 3.15 -5.80
C ILE A 132 14.68 3.49 -4.31
N MET A 133 15.70 3.08 -3.56
CA MET A 133 15.77 3.33 -2.11
C MET A 133 15.78 4.84 -1.81
N TYR A 134 16.63 5.61 -2.49
CA TYR A 134 16.71 7.05 -2.33
C TYR A 134 15.38 7.72 -2.70
N THR A 135 14.77 7.30 -3.82
CA THR A 135 13.47 7.85 -4.23
C THR A 135 12.42 7.60 -3.16
N LEU A 136 12.24 6.37 -2.67
CA LEU A 136 11.23 6.07 -1.65
C LEU A 136 11.49 6.78 -0.32
N LEU A 137 12.74 6.80 0.14
CA LEU A 137 13.13 7.34 1.45
C LEU A 137 13.05 8.87 1.49
N PHE A 138 13.38 9.57 0.41
CA PHE A 138 13.47 11.04 0.39
C PHE A 138 12.32 11.74 -0.34
N THR A 139 11.36 11.01 -0.89
CA THR A 139 10.15 11.60 -1.50
C THR A 139 8.85 11.09 -0.86
N GLY A 140 8.90 10.00 -0.09
CA GLY A 140 7.74 9.44 0.58
C GLY A 140 6.64 8.91 -0.35
N ILE A 141 6.89 8.78 -1.66
CA ILE A 141 5.89 8.29 -2.62
C ILE A 141 5.47 6.85 -2.31
N ARG A 142 4.27 6.47 -2.75
CA ARG A 142 3.79 5.10 -2.64
C ARG A 142 4.57 4.22 -3.61
N ILE A 143 4.73 2.95 -3.24
CA ILE A 143 5.37 1.96 -4.10
C ILE A 143 4.66 1.81 -5.46
N SER A 144 3.32 1.95 -5.49
CA SER A 144 2.55 1.92 -6.73
C SER A 144 2.85 3.12 -7.62
N GLU A 145 3.07 4.29 -7.02
CA GLU A 145 3.46 5.50 -7.77
C GLU A 145 4.88 5.33 -8.33
N LEU A 146 5.83 4.87 -7.50
CA LEU A 146 7.20 4.54 -7.92
C LEU A 146 7.24 3.61 -9.14
N CYS A 147 6.46 2.53 -9.11
CA CYS A 147 6.41 1.54 -10.19
C CYS A 147 5.87 2.09 -11.51
N ASN A 148 5.12 3.20 -11.47
CA ASN A 148 4.53 3.85 -12.63
C ASN A 148 5.27 5.11 -13.08
N LEU A 149 6.38 5.47 -12.42
CA LEU A 149 7.19 6.63 -12.83
C LEU A 149 7.80 6.41 -14.21
N LYS A 150 7.72 7.47 -15.02
CA LYS A 150 8.39 7.60 -16.32
C LYS A 150 9.62 8.49 -16.19
N LEU A 151 10.53 8.41 -17.15
CA LEU A 151 11.66 9.34 -17.25
C LEU A 151 11.20 10.80 -17.30
N SER A 152 10.10 11.07 -18.01
CA SER A 152 9.48 12.40 -18.11
C SER A 152 8.90 12.92 -16.79
N ASN A 153 8.85 12.13 -15.71
CA ASN A 153 8.43 12.60 -14.39
C ASN A 153 9.58 13.21 -13.58
N ILE A 154 10.81 13.17 -14.09
CA ILE A 154 12.01 13.64 -13.40
C ILE A 154 12.59 14.79 -14.20
N GLU A 155 12.68 15.97 -13.58
CA GLU A 155 13.38 17.12 -14.15
C GLU A 155 14.61 17.43 -13.31
N ILE A 156 15.78 17.51 -13.94
CA ILE A 156 17.07 17.71 -13.27
C ILE A 156 17.79 18.90 -13.89
N ASN A 157 18.24 19.81 -13.03
CA ASN A 157 19.07 20.95 -13.40
C ASN A 157 20.27 21.02 -12.44
N GLY A 158 21.40 20.47 -12.89
CA GLY A 158 22.61 20.34 -12.08
C GLY A 158 22.38 19.51 -10.82
N ALA A 159 22.57 20.11 -9.65
CA ALA A 159 22.36 19.45 -8.36
C ALA A 159 20.93 19.54 -7.82
N LYS A 160 20.02 20.22 -8.54
CA LYS A 160 18.61 20.37 -8.20
C LYS A 160 17.78 19.46 -9.09
N GLY A 161 16.67 18.97 -8.57
CA GLY A 161 15.69 18.27 -9.38
C GLY A 161 14.32 18.25 -8.72
N VAL A 162 13.31 17.93 -9.51
CA VAL A 162 11.94 17.73 -9.06
C VAL A 162 11.40 16.41 -9.61
N LEU A 163 10.61 15.75 -8.78
CA LEU A 163 9.83 14.58 -9.15
C LEU A 163 8.36 14.99 -9.21
N THR A 164 7.75 14.82 -10.38
CA THR A 164 6.31 15.04 -10.59
C THR A 164 5.58 13.71 -10.50
N VAL A 165 4.80 13.52 -9.43
CA VAL A 165 4.00 12.31 -9.22
C VAL A 165 2.58 12.56 -9.72
N PRO A 166 2.15 11.88 -10.80
CA PRO A 166 0.79 12.02 -11.29
C PRO A 166 -0.23 11.47 -10.28
N GLU A 167 -1.44 12.02 -10.29
CA GLU A 167 -2.54 11.43 -9.53
C GLU A 167 -2.92 10.05 -10.06
N SER A 168 -3.31 9.16 -9.15
CA SER A 168 -3.65 7.76 -9.48
C SER A 168 -4.90 7.61 -10.35
N ASN A 169 -5.75 8.63 -10.43
CA ASN A 169 -7.05 8.59 -11.13
C ASN A 169 -7.14 9.57 -12.32
N GLY A 170 -6.08 10.31 -12.64
CA GLY A 170 -6.04 11.22 -13.80
C GLY A 170 -6.95 12.46 -13.73
N ASN A 171 -7.65 12.69 -12.61
CA ASN A 171 -8.69 13.73 -12.48
C ASN A 171 -8.25 14.96 -11.67
N GLY A 172 -6.96 15.10 -11.35
CA GLY A 172 -6.43 16.21 -10.56
C GLY A 172 -4.99 16.54 -10.89
N GLU A 173 -4.52 17.68 -10.36
CA GLU A 173 -3.12 18.08 -10.47
C GLU A 173 -2.27 17.11 -9.65
N GLY A 174 -1.24 16.54 -10.29
CA GLY A 174 -0.24 15.74 -9.59
C GLY A 174 0.50 16.56 -8.52
N ARG A 175 1.40 15.91 -7.77
CA ARG A 175 2.24 16.62 -6.80
C ARG A 175 3.69 16.69 -7.25
N VAL A 176 4.31 17.83 -7.02
CA VAL A 176 5.73 18.06 -7.30
C VAL A 176 6.51 17.95 -6.00
N ILE A 177 7.54 17.10 -6.00
CA ILE A 177 8.37 16.82 -4.82
C ILE A 177 9.82 17.24 -5.16
N PRO A 178 10.39 18.23 -4.45
CA PRO A 178 11.79 18.57 -4.61
C PRO A 178 12.69 17.38 -4.24
N LEU A 179 13.71 17.14 -5.08
CA LEU A 179 14.67 16.06 -4.86
C LEU A 179 15.89 16.59 -4.09
N THR A 180 16.33 15.81 -3.10
CA THR A 180 17.60 16.08 -2.41
C THR A 180 18.77 15.87 -3.37
N LYS A 181 19.90 16.56 -3.13
CA LYS A 181 21.12 16.45 -3.95
C LYS A 181 21.58 14.99 -4.12
N ASP A 182 21.52 14.19 -3.06
CA ASP A 182 21.91 12.79 -3.12
C ASP A 182 20.91 11.94 -3.95
N THR A 183 19.62 12.25 -3.86
CA THR A 183 18.59 11.59 -4.67
C THR A 183 18.80 11.89 -6.15
N VAL A 184 19.06 13.17 -6.49
CA VAL A 184 19.43 13.58 -7.86
C VAL A 184 20.66 12.81 -8.33
N TYR A 185 21.75 12.79 -7.55
CA TYR A 185 22.98 12.08 -7.90
C TYR A 185 22.73 10.60 -8.23
N HIS A 186 21.97 9.89 -7.39
CA HIS A 186 21.70 8.47 -7.60
C HIS A 186 20.70 8.21 -8.73
N LEU A 187 19.74 9.10 -8.96
CA LEU A 187 18.83 9.02 -10.10
C LEU A 187 19.56 9.24 -11.41
N VAL A 188 20.39 10.29 -11.53
CA VAL A 188 21.18 10.55 -12.75
C VAL A 188 22.02 9.34 -13.12
N ARG A 189 22.81 8.81 -12.17
CA ARG A 189 23.64 7.62 -12.41
C ARG A 189 22.84 6.40 -12.87
N TYR A 190 21.62 6.24 -12.36
CA TYR A 190 20.76 5.16 -12.80
C TYR A 190 20.18 5.42 -14.20
N ILE A 191 19.67 6.63 -14.46
CA ILE A 191 19.09 7.04 -15.75
C ILE A 191 20.11 6.91 -16.87
N GLU A 192 21.34 7.40 -16.65
CA GLU A 192 22.45 7.26 -17.61
C GLU A 192 22.76 5.79 -17.92
N SER A 193 22.58 4.89 -16.95
CA SER A 193 22.80 3.45 -17.17
C SER A 193 21.70 2.76 -17.98
N LEU A 194 20.56 3.42 -18.20
CA LEU A 194 19.43 2.85 -18.96
C LEU A 194 19.62 2.98 -20.47
N ASN A 195 20.47 3.89 -20.95
CA ASN A 195 20.66 4.21 -22.37
C ASN A 195 19.33 4.43 -23.13
N LYS A 196 18.37 5.12 -22.50
CA LYS A 196 17.08 5.47 -23.10
C LYS A 196 16.59 6.83 -22.61
N ASP A 197 15.90 7.55 -23.49
CA ASP A 197 15.41 8.90 -23.22
C ASP A 197 13.93 8.94 -22.80
N GLU A 198 13.20 7.84 -23.00
CA GLU A 198 11.77 7.75 -22.69
C GLU A 198 11.35 6.40 -22.09
N GLY A 199 10.10 6.36 -21.60
CA GLY A 199 9.50 5.18 -21.02
C GLY A 199 9.60 5.12 -19.49
N VAL A 200 9.43 3.91 -18.94
CA VAL A 200 9.38 3.67 -17.50
C VAL A 200 10.75 3.90 -16.87
N LEU A 201 10.79 4.66 -15.77
CA LEU A 201 11.99 4.96 -15.01
C LEU A 201 12.56 3.67 -14.41
N PHE A 202 11.76 2.93 -13.64
CA PHE A 202 12.19 1.69 -13.00
C PHE A 202 11.62 0.47 -13.73
N SER A 203 12.44 -0.12 -14.60
CA SER A 203 12.08 -1.31 -15.38
C SER A 203 12.76 -2.60 -14.91
N SER A 204 12.12 -3.71 -15.28
CA SER A 204 12.69 -5.06 -15.24
C SER A 204 13.70 -5.26 -16.37
N ARG A 205 14.33 -6.45 -16.45
CA ARG A 205 15.28 -6.77 -17.54
C ARG A 205 14.65 -6.77 -18.95
N ASN A 206 13.33 -6.89 -19.04
CA ASN A 206 12.59 -6.91 -20.31
C ASN A 206 11.87 -5.57 -20.56
N ASP A 207 12.37 -4.48 -19.96
CA ASP A 207 11.79 -3.13 -20.00
C ASP A 207 10.35 -2.94 -19.51
N ALA A 208 9.69 -4.01 -19.05
CA ALA A 208 8.41 -3.91 -18.38
C ALA A 208 8.55 -3.17 -17.02
N PRO A 209 7.55 -2.37 -16.60
CA PRO A 209 7.55 -1.72 -15.29
C PRO A 209 7.79 -2.72 -14.16
N LEU A 210 8.55 -2.31 -13.14
CA LEU A 210 8.64 -3.11 -11.92
C LEU A 210 7.26 -3.25 -11.27
N THR A 211 6.98 -4.43 -10.75
CA THR A 211 5.75 -4.61 -9.95
C THR A 211 5.99 -4.17 -8.50
N PRO A 212 4.94 -3.71 -7.79
CA PRO A 212 5.04 -3.47 -6.35
C PRO A 212 5.57 -4.67 -5.58
N ARG A 213 5.23 -5.89 -5.99
CA ARG A 213 5.72 -7.12 -5.35
C ARG A 213 7.23 -7.27 -5.50
N THR A 214 7.78 -6.99 -6.69
CA THR A 214 9.21 -7.04 -6.96
C THR A 214 9.97 -6.04 -6.09
N VAL A 215 9.49 -4.80 -6.02
CA VAL A 215 10.12 -3.76 -5.19
C VAL A 215 10.01 -4.10 -3.70
N GLN A 216 8.88 -4.65 -3.23
CA GLN A 216 8.75 -5.12 -1.85
C GLN A 216 9.74 -6.24 -1.50
N LEU A 217 9.97 -7.19 -2.41
CA LEU A 217 10.94 -8.27 -2.20
C LEU A 217 12.36 -7.72 -2.12
N MET A 218 12.70 -6.76 -2.98
CA MET A 218 13.98 -6.04 -2.91
C MET A 218 14.14 -5.31 -1.58
N LEU A 219 13.13 -4.57 -1.11
CA LEU A 219 13.22 -3.85 0.17
C LEU A 219 13.36 -4.81 1.37
N ARG A 220 12.75 -6.00 1.31
CA ARG A 220 12.86 -7.02 2.35
C ARG A 220 14.28 -7.53 2.54
N SER A 221 15.13 -7.59 1.52
CA SER A 221 16.55 -7.97 1.71
C SER A 221 17.35 -6.93 2.52
N TYR A 222 16.79 -5.74 2.70
CA TYR A 222 17.33 -4.68 3.55
C TYR A 222 16.53 -4.49 4.85
N ASP A 223 15.66 -5.43 5.21
CA ASP A 223 14.88 -5.43 6.46
C ASP A 223 13.94 -4.22 6.61
N VAL A 224 13.52 -3.64 5.48
CA VAL A 224 12.61 -2.49 5.43
C VAL A 224 11.40 -2.76 4.54
N SER A 225 10.37 -1.94 4.70
CA SER A 225 9.16 -1.96 3.87
C SER A 225 8.88 -0.57 3.31
N PRO A 226 8.13 -0.45 2.20
CA PRO A 226 7.78 0.85 1.63
C PRO A 226 7.11 1.78 2.63
N ASN A 227 6.28 1.23 3.52
CA ASN A 227 5.59 2.00 4.53
C ASN A 227 6.57 2.56 5.56
N ILE A 228 7.56 1.77 6.02
CA ILE A 228 8.60 2.28 6.94
C ILE A 228 9.33 3.46 6.29
N LEU A 229 9.76 3.35 5.03
CA LEU A 229 10.46 4.44 4.33
C LEU A 229 9.59 5.71 4.22
N ARG A 230 8.32 5.54 3.88
CA ARG A 230 7.36 6.65 3.81
C ARG A 230 7.08 7.27 5.17
N HIS A 231 6.99 6.47 6.23
CA HIS A 231 6.82 6.95 7.59
C HIS A 231 8.05 7.74 8.03
N THR A 232 9.25 7.24 7.77
CA THR A 232 10.51 7.95 8.00
C THR A 232 10.52 9.30 7.30
N PHE A 233 10.15 9.36 6.02
CA PHE A 233 10.03 10.63 5.29
C PHE A 233 9.06 11.62 5.97
N CYS A 234 7.85 11.15 6.33
CA CYS A 234 6.86 12.02 6.96
C CYS A 234 7.34 12.52 8.33
N GLN A 235 7.94 11.65 9.13
CA GLN A 235 8.46 11.99 10.45
C GLN A 235 9.67 12.94 10.36
N ASP A 236 10.58 12.73 9.41
CA ASP A 236 11.72 13.63 9.16
C ASP A 236 11.22 15.05 8.85
N LEU A 237 10.20 15.21 8.01
CA LEU A 237 9.65 16.53 7.70
C LEU A 237 8.99 17.19 8.90
N ILE A 238 8.22 16.43 9.69
CA ILE A 238 7.55 16.93 10.89
C ILE A 238 8.57 17.35 11.95
N ASN A 239 9.60 16.53 12.18
CA ASN A 239 10.68 16.84 13.12
C ASN A 239 11.46 18.10 12.71
N ASN A 240 11.53 18.40 11.41
CA ASN A 240 12.12 19.63 10.88
C ASN A 240 11.15 20.84 10.89
N GLY A 241 9.99 20.71 11.54
CA GLY A 241 9.02 21.80 11.72
C GLY A 241 8.15 22.09 10.50
N MET A 242 8.07 21.16 9.54
CA MET A 242 7.18 21.34 8.38
C MET A 242 5.70 21.18 8.78
N ASP A 243 4.85 22.06 8.25
CA ASP A 243 3.41 22.00 8.48
C ASP A 243 2.79 20.67 8.00
N LEU A 244 1.87 20.11 8.78
CA LEU A 244 1.25 18.81 8.52
C LEU A 244 0.48 18.76 7.20
N SER A 245 -0.10 19.89 6.76
CA SER A 245 -0.80 19.96 5.48
C SER A 245 0.18 19.77 4.33
N ILE A 246 1.37 20.38 4.42
CA ILE A 246 2.43 20.22 3.43
C ILE A 246 2.95 18.78 3.43
N VAL A 247 3.21 18.20 4.61
CA VAL A 247 3.65 16.79 4.71
C VAL A 247 2.59 15.84 4.14
N ALA A 248 1.31 16.08 4.42
CA ALA A 248 0.22 15.31 3.87
C ALA A 248 0.15 15.42 2.34
N GLN A 249 0.35 16.62 1.79
CA GLN A 249 0.38 16.86 0.35
C GLN A 249 1.56 16.13 -0.31
N LEU A 250 2.77 16.26 0.22
CA LEU A 250 3.99 15.61 -0.32
C LEU A 250 3.92 14.08 -0.25
N ALA A 251 3.40 13.54 0.85
CA ALA A 251 3.13 12.11 0.93
C ALA A 251 1.96 11.73 0.00
N GLY A 252 1.00 12.61 -0.24
CA GLY A 252 -0.25 12.33 -0.95
C GLY A 252 -1.28 11.61 -0.07
N HIS A 253 -1.35 11.96 1.22
CA HIS A 253 -2.41 11.48 2.13
C HIS A 253 -3.73 12.19 1.82
N GLN A 254 -4.78 11.40 1.62
CA GLN A 254 -6.15 11.90 1.40
C GLN A 254 -6.84 12.32 2.71
N ASP A 255 -6.36 11.80 3.84
CA ASP A 255 -6.86 12.12 5.17
C ASP A 255 -5.71 12.63 6.05
N LEU A 256 -5.85 13.84 6.59
CA LEU A 256 -4.88 14.45 7.50
C LEU A 256 -4.66 13.61 8.77
N ASN A 257 -5.64 12.81 9.18
CA ASN A 257 -5.46 11.89 10.32
C ASN A 257 -4.36 10.85 10.07
N MET A 258 -4.04 10.55 8.81
CA MET A 258 -2.90 9.68 8.48
C MET A 258 -1.57 10.35 8.83
N THR A 259 -1.46 11.67 8.65
CA THR A 259 -0.26 12.45 9.00
C THR A 259 -0.20 12.76 10.49
N LYS A 260 -1.33 13.01 11.16
CA LYS A 260 -1.39 13.28 12.61
C LYS A 260 -0.80 12.16 13.47
N ARG A 261 -0.79 10.91 12.98
CA ARG A 261 -0.19 9.77 13.68
C ARG A 261 1.31 9.90 13.91
N TYR A 262 2.01 10.72 13.13
CA TYR A 262 3.45 10.98 13.31
C TYR A 262 3.75 12.10 14.31
N MET A 263 2.75 12.80 14.84
CA MET A 263 2.97 13.80 15.90
C MET A 263 3.11 13.17 17.29
N GLN A 264 2.60 11.95 17.48
CA GLN A 264 2.63 11.25 18.77
C GLN A 264 4.01 10.60 19.05
N SER A 265 5.03 10.99 18.29
CA SER A 265 6.35 10.35 18.20
C SER A 265 7.46 11.18 18.82
N SER A 266 7.12 12.34 19.40
CA SER A 266 8.04 13.30 20.01
C SER A 266 7.84 13.37 21.53
#